data_AF-A0AAX2B584-F1
#
_entry.id   AF-A0AAX2B584-F1
#
_cell.length_a   1.000
_cell.length_b   1.000
_cell.length_c   1.000
_cell.angle_alpha   90.00
_cell.angle_beta   90.00
_cell.angle_gamma   90.00
#
_symmetry.space_group_name_H-M   'P 1'
#
loop_
_entity.id
_entity.type
_entity.pdbx_description
1 polymer ?
#
loop_
_entity_poly.entity_id
_entity_poly.type
_entity_poly.pdbx_seq_one_letter_code
_entity_poly.pdbx_strand_id
1 'polypeptide(L)'
;MSACSSYTTRTEGYNVGFPSPAADYVEVRLTVDKLCGTGPNTRLVQTETGYTVVDVSGKPKQGDTVLIQYGGGTDFAKIMGRAFITRDGEALEGESLDDVTVVGVVTFVINRAWPNDDECPVI
;
A
#
# COMPACT_ATOMS: atom_id res chain seq x y z
N MET A 1 -57.61 50.78 -14.67
CA MET A 1 -57.01 49.87 -15.65
C MET A 1 -55.70 49.37 -15.08
N SER A 2 -55.68 48.14 -14.57
CA SER A 2 -54.46 47.51 -14.06
C SER A 2 -54.38 46.14 -14.71
N ALA A 3 -53.45 45.98 -15.63
CA ALA A 3 -53.20 44.72 -16.32
C ALA A 3 -52.18 43.94 -15.49
N CYS A 4 -52.65 43.02 -14.68
CA CYS A 4 -51.80 41.95 -14.16
C CYS A 4 -51.69 40.89 -15.25
N SER A 5 -50.53 40.82 -15.90
CA SER A 5 -50.19 39.76 -16.85
C SER A 5 -48.81 39.26 -16.49
N SER A 6 -48.71 38.00 -16.05
CA SER A 6 -47.45 37.26 -16.15
C SER A 6 -47.59 35.78 -15.76
N TYR A 7 -47.74 34.96 -16.81
CA TYR A 7 -47.17 33.63 -17.02
C TYR A 7 -47.27 32.57 -15.91
N THR A 8 -48.32 31.74 -16.02
CA THR A 8 -48.30 30.35 -15.55
C THR A 8 -47.38 29.53 -16.47
N THR A 9 -46.20 29.13 -16.00
CA THR A 9 -45.37 28.13 -16.69
C THR A 9 -46.03 26.75 -16.53
N ARG A 10 -46.81 26.35 -17.54
CA ARG A 10 -47.14 24.94 -17.77
C ARG A 10 -45.86 24.22 -18.17
N THR A 11 -45.28 23.45 -17.25
CA THR A 11 -44.21 22.49 -17.51
C THR A 11 -44.76 21.26 -18.23
N GLU A 12 -45.14 21.41 -19.50
CA GLU A 12 -45.26 20.30 -20.44
C GLU A 12 -43.91 20.11 -21.15
N GLY A 13 -43.25 18.98 -20.90
CA GLY A 13 -42.32 18.39 -21.86
C GLY A 13 -40.84 18.79 -21.84
N TYR A 14 -40.19 18.90 -20.68
CA TYR A 14 -38.72 18.90 -20.61
C TYR A 14 -38.23 18.04 -19.46
N ASN A 15 -38.07 16.75 -19.76
CA ASN A 15 -37.33 15.83 -18.92
C ASN A 15 -35.89 15.74 -19.44
N VAL A 16 -34.96 15.60 -18.50
CA VAL A 16 -33.51 15.39 -18.63
C VAL A 16 -32.64 16.60 -19.00
N GLY A 17 -32.49 17.51 -18.04
CA GLY A 17 -31.16 18.11 -17.86
C GLY A 17 -30.14 16.96 -17.77
N PHE A 18 -29.11 17.02 -18.61
CA PHE A 18 -28.14 15.95 -18.85
C PHE A 18 -27.81 15.23 -17.53
N PRO A 19 -28.14 13.93 -17.35
CA PRO A 19 -27.77 13.23 -16.14
C PRO A 19 -26.25 13.39 -16.01
N SER A 20 -25.81 14.03 -14.92
CA SER A 20 -24.41 14.36 -14.77
C SER A 20 -23.61 13.06 -14.91
N PRO A 21 -22.61 13.00 -15.81
CA PRO A 21 -21.85 11.78 -16.06
C PRO A 21 -21.30 11.15 -14.78
N ALA A 22 -21.05 11.94 -13.73
CA ALA A 22 -20.52 11.52 -12.44
C ALA A 22 -21.47 10.67 -11.56
N ALA A 23 -22.69 10.34 -12.00
CA ALA A 23 -23.59 9.47 -11.24
C ALA A 23 -23.09 8.01 -11.13
N ASP A 24 -22.17 7.60 -12.00
CA ASP A 24 -21.50 6.30 -11.96
C ASP A 24 -20.21 6.30 -11.11
N TYR A 25 -19.77 7.47 -10.64
CA TYR A 25 -18.55 7.59 -9.86
C TYR A 25 -18.84 7.34 -8.38
N VAL A 26 -18.48 6.15 -7.92
CA VAL A 26 -18.47 5.80 -6.50
C VAL A 26 -17.04 5.82 -6.01
N GLU A 27 -16.66 6.84 -5.23
CA GLU A 27 -15.35 6.87 -4.58
C GLU A 27 -15.27 5.78 -3.53
N VAL A 28 -14.40 4.82 -3.81
CA VAL A 28 -14.02 3.81 -2.84
C VAL A 28 -13.04 4.44 -1.86
N ARG A 29 -13.34 4.38 -0.56
CA ARG A 29 -12.42 4.85 0.48
C ARG A 29 -11.05 4.20 0.31
N LEU A 30 -10.03 5.04 0.25
CA LEU A 30 -8.64 4.62 0.25
C LEU A 30 -8.31 4.03 1.63
N THR A 31 -7.84 2.80 1.63
CA THR A 31 -7.50 2.06 2.84
C THR A 31 -6.12 1.42 2.65
N VAL A 32 -5.41 1.18 3.75
CA VAL A 32 -4.04 0.63 3.72
C VAL A 32 -4.03 -0.77 3.10
N ASP A 33 -5.08 -1.56 3.32
CA ASP A 33 -5.31 -2.85 2.66
C ASP A 33 -5.36 -2.74 1.14
N LYS A 34 -6.02 -1.73 0.58
CA LYS A 34 -6.09 -1.53 -0.88
C LYS A 34 -4.77 -1.04 -1.46
N LEU A 35 -4.05 -0.19 -0.73
CA LEU A 35 -2.79 0.41 -1.19
C LEU A 35 -1.62 -0.58 -1.10
N CYS A 36 -1.50 -1.25 0.04
CA CYS A 36 -0.34 -2.05 0.40
C CYS A 36 -0.63 -3.55 0.40
N GLY A 37 -1.83 -3.95 -0.07
CA GLY A 37 -2.23 -5.36 -0.13
C GLY A 37 -2.26 -6.04 1.23
N THR A 38 -2.43 -5.30 2.33
CA THR A 38 -2.46 -5.92 3.66
C THR A 38 -3.71 -6.80 3.79
N GLY A 39 -3.48 -8.03 4.23
CA GLY A 39 -4.50 -9.06 4.36
C GLY A 39 -4.11 -10.11 5.39
N PRO A 40 -4.85 -11.22 5.48
CA PRO A 40 -4.64 -12.26 6.49
C PRO A 40 -3.25 -12.90 6.47
N ASN A 41 -2.61 -12.91 5.30
CA ASN A 41 -1.29 -13.51 5.07
C ASN A 41 -0.15 -12.48 5.08
N THR A 42 -0.45 -11.22 5.42
CA THR A 42 0.59 -10.18 5.53
C THR A 42 0.93 -9.91 6.98
N ARG A 43 2.20 -9.62 7.25
CA ARG A 43 2.70 -9.18 8.54
C ARG A 43 3.30 -7.80 8.40
N LEU A 44 3.05 -6.95 9.38
CA LEU A 44 3.70 -5.65 9.49
C LEU A 44 4.93 -5.78 10.38
N VAL A 45 6.08 -5.40 9.85
CA VAL A 45 7.34 -5.34 10.59
C VAL A 45 7.74 -3.89 10.75
N GLN A 46 7.91 -3.44 11.98
CA GLN A 46 8.40 -2.10 12.25
C GLN A 46 9.89 -2.01 11.90
N THR A 47 10.27 -0.96 11.19
CA THR A 47 11.65 -0.62 10.87
C THR A 47 12.01 0.73 11.48
N GLU A 48 13.29 1.09 11.43
CA GLU A 48 13.77 2.39 11.92
C GLU A 48 13.09 3.58 11.21
N THR A 49 12.82 3.43 9.90
CA THR A 49 12.23 4.48 9.06
C THR A 49 10.72 4.39 8.95
N GLY A 50 10.07 3.35 9.50
CA GLY A 50 8.62 3.16 9.38
C GLY A 50 8.19 1.71 9.52
N TYR A 51 7.57 1.17 8.48
CA TYR A 51 7.01 -0.19 8.46
C TYR A 51 7.30 -0.89 7.14
N THR A 52 7.36 -2.21 7.20
CA THR A 52 7.48 -3.07 6.03
C THR A 52 6.35 -4.08 6.04
N VAL A 53 5.70 -4.28 4.89
CA VAL A 53 4.66 -5.29 4.69
C VAL A 53 5.33 -6.54 4.14
N VAL A 54 5.16 -7.66 4.85
CA VAL A 54 5.73 -8.96 4.51
C VAL A 54 4.60 -9.94 4.22
N ASP A 55 4.52 -10.44 2.99
CA ASP A 55 3.62 -11.53 2.62
C ASP A 55 4.26 -12.88 2.94
N VAL A 56 3.64 -13.64 3.84
CA VAL A 56 4.13 -14.98 4.23
C VAL A 56 3.62 -16.11 3.32
N SER A 57 2.71 -15.80 2.40
CA SER A 57 2.15 -16.76 1.43
C SER A 57 2.83 -16.70 0.05
N GLY A 58 3.46 -15.57 -0.27
CA GLY A 58 4.18 -15.36 -1.51
C GLY A 58 5.43 -16.25 -1.62
N LYS A 59 5.62 -16.90 -2.77
CA LYS A 59 6.87 -17.61 -3.06
C LYS A 59 7.95 -16.60 -3.45
N PRO A 60 9.09 -16.56 -2.74
CA PRO A 60 10.18 -15.64 -3.07
C PRO A 60 10.77 -15.94 -4.45
N LYS A 61 11.10 -14.87 -5.18
CA LYS A 61 11.70 -14.92 -6.52
C LYS A 61 13.04 -14.19 -6.55
N GLN A 62 13.79 -14.46 -7.62
CA GLN A 62 15.05 -13.79 -7.87
C GLN A 62 14.88 -12.27 -7.93
N GLY A 63 15.67 -11.55 -7.14
CA GLY A 63 15.62 -10.10 -7.02
C GLY A 63 14.65 -9.56 -5.97
N ASP A 64 13.80 -10.40 -5.37
CA ASP A 64 12.91 -10.00 -4.29
C ASP A 64 13.69 -9.68 -3.02
N THR A 65 13.13 -8.77 -2.22
CA THR A 65 13.56 -8.57 -0.84
C THR A 65 12.71 -9.47 0.06
N VAL A 66 13.34 -10.20 0.95
CA VAL A 66 12.68 -11.09 1.92
C VAL A 66 13.05 -10.70 3.34
N LEU A 67 12.13 -10.99 4.26
CA LEU A 67 12.45 -11.05 5.68
C LEU A 67 13.03 -12.43 5.97
N ILE A 68 14.24 -12.47 6.51
CA ILE A 68 14.93 -13.68 6.92
C ILE A 68 15.08 -13.73 8.44
N GLN A 69 15.16 -14.95 8.96
CA GLN A 69 15.61 -15.24 10.32
C GLN A 69 17.01 -15.84 10.22
N TYR A 70 17.98 -15.20 10.87
CA TYR A 70 19.39 -15.57 10.85
C TYR A 70 20.06 -15.06 12.14
N GLY A 71 21.03 -15.81 12.68
CA GLY A 71 21.79 -15.42 13.88
C GLY A 71 20.94 -15.19 15.14
N GLY A 72 19.75 -15.80 15.24
CA GLY A 72 18.81 -15.61 16.34
C GLY A 72 17.94 -14.35 16.25
N GLY A 73 18.09 -13.55 15.19
CA GLY A 73 17.30 -12.35 14.92
C GLY A 73 16.51 -12.46 13.62
N THR A 74 15.92 -11.33 13.20
CA THR A 74 15.35 -11.17 11.87
C THR A 74 16.03 -10.02 11.14
N ASP A 75 16.32 -10.19 9.86
CA ASP A 75 16.88 -9.14 9.02
C ASP A 75 16.24 -9.19 7.61
N PHE A 76 16.53 -8.20 6.78
CA PHE A 76 16.10 -8.15 5.40
C PHE A 76 17.25 -8.50 4.48
N ALA A 77 16.97 -9.34 3.48
CA ALA A 77 17.95 -9.68 2.48
C ALA A 77 17.34 -9.74 1.08
N LYS A 78 18.16 -9.43 0.07
CA LYS A 78 17.80 -9.50 -1.33
C LYS A 78 18.27 -10.81 -1.95
N ILE A 79 17.40 -11.47 -2.69
CA ILE A 79 17.72 -12.75 -3.33
C ILE A 79 18.54 -12.48 -4.59
N MET A 80 19.80 -12.88 -4.58
CA MET A 80 20.75 -12.68 -5.68
C MET A 80 21.42 -14.01 -6.08
N GLY A 81 20.90 -14.64 -7.13
CA GLY A 81 21.42 -15.91 -7.63
C GLY A 81 21.16 -17.04 -6.64
N ARG A 82 22.21 -17.50 -5.96
CA ARG A 82 22.15 -18.53 -4.91
C ARG A 82 22.51 -17.97 -3.52
N ALA A 83 22.52 -16.65 -3.37
CA ALA A 83 22.87 -15.96 -2.15
C ALA A 83 21.74 -15.03 -1.70
N PHE A 84 21.71 -14.75 -0.40
CA PHE A 84 20.94 -13.64 0.17
C PHE A 84 21.91 -12.50 0.50
N ILE A 85 21.66 -11.32 -0.04
CA ILE A 85 22.47 -10.13 0.25
C ILE A 85 21.77 -9.32 1.33
N THR A 86 22.34 -9.29 2.53
CA THR A 86 21.79 -8.51 3.66
C THR A 86 21.92 -7.01 3.41
N ARG A 87 21.26 -6.19 4.24
CA ARG A 87 21.33 -4.73 4.13
C ARG A 87 22.74 -4.17 4.30
N ASP A 88 23.57 -4.87 5.08
CA ASP A 88 24.97 -4.50 5.33
C ASP A 88 25.90 -4.89 4.16
N GLY A 89 25.37 -5.54 3.12
CA GLY A 89 26.13 -5.99 1.95
C GLY A 89 26.82 -7.33 2.15
N GLU A 90 26.55 -8.04 3.24
CA GLU A 90 27.02 -9.40 3.44
C GLU A 90 26.25 -10.37 2.53
N ALA A 91 26.98 -11.29 1.90
CA ALA A 91 26.39 -12.36 1.12
C ALA A 91 26.31 -13.63 1.98
N LEU A 92 25.08 -14.04 2.33
CA LEU A 92 24.82 -15.34 2.94
C LEU A 92 24.69 -16.37 1.83
N GLU A 93 25.65 -17.29 1.76
CA GLU A 93 25.75 -18.34 0.76
C GLU A 93 26.42 -19.61 1.30
N GLY A 94 26.36 -20.70 0.54
CA GLY A 94 26.99 -21.97 0.92
C GLY A 94 26.39 -22.54 2.21
N GLU A 95 27.25 -22.97 3.12
CA GLU A 95 26.86 -23.57 4.41
C GLU A 95 26.09 -22.58 5.30
N SER A 96 26.33 -21.26 5.16
CA SER A 96 25.60 -20.25 5.94
C SER A 96 24.10 -20.20 5.61
N LEU A 97 23.68 -20.74 4.47
CA LEU A 97 22.27 -20.82 4.10
C LEU A 97 21.48 -21.82 4.94
N ASP A 98 22.14 -22.81 5.54
CA ASP A 98 21.49 -23.84 6.35
C ASP A 98 20.86 -23.24 7.61
N ASP A 99 21.40 -22.12 8.09
CA ASP A 99 20.90 -21.36 9.25
C ASP A 99 19.93 -20.23 8.86
N VAL A 100 19.62 -20.05 7.58
CA VAL A 100 18.73 -18.98 7.10
C VAL A 100 17.32 -19.52 6.86
N THR A 101 16.35 -18.94 7.56
CA THR A 101 14.92 -19.21 7.31
C THR A 101 14.25 -18.00 6.68
N VAL A 102 13.65 -18.17 5.50
CA VAL A 102 12.82 -17.12 4.87
C VAL A 102 11.46 -17.08 5.54
N VAL A 103 11.11 -15.93 6.12
CA VAL A 103 9.81 -15.71 6.79
C VAL A 103 8.74 -15.30 5.78
N GLY A 104 9.11 -14.48 4.78
CA GLY A 104 8.19 -14.02 3.75
C GLY A 104 8.80 -12.97 2.83
N VAL A 105 8.05 -12.59 1.81
CA VAL A 105 8.47 -11.61 0.79
C VAL A 105 8.03 -10.22 1.21
N VAL A 106 8.95 -9.26 1.14
CA VAL A 106 8.63 -7.84 1.33
C VAL A 106 7.89 -7.33 0.10
N THR A 107 6.66 -6.88 0.30
CA THR A 107 5.82 -6.34 -0.78
C THR A 107 5.81 -4.82 -0.79
N PHE A 108 5.82 -4.18 0.39
CA PHE A 108 5.81 -2.73 0.52
C PHE A 108 6.73 -2.26 1.64
N VAL A 109 7.36 -1.10 1.42
CA VAL A 109 8.10 -0.35 2.45
C VAL A 109 7.39 0.98 2.63
N ILE A 110 6.93 1.23 3.85
CA ILE A 110 6.18 2.41 4.26
C ILE A 110 7.11 3.24 5.13
N ASN A 111 7.62 4.33 4.57
CA ASN A 111 8.48 5.25 5.32
C ASN A 111 7.65 6.35 5.97
N ARG A 112 8.08 6.79 7.15
CA ARG A 112 7.63 8.03 7.75
C ARG A 112 8.09 9.18 6.86
N ALA A 113 7.17 10.10 6.57
CA ALA A 113 7.49 11.25 5.74
C ALA A 113 8.32 12.31 6.49
N TRP A 114 8.14 12.41 7.82
CA TRP A 114 8.90 13.30 8.69
C TRP A 114 9.43 12.58 9.94
N PRO A 115 10.52 13.09 10.55
CA PRO A 115 11.11 12.50 11.76
C PRO A 115 10.18 12.54 12.97
N ASN A 116 9.36 13.60 13.06
CA ASN A 116 8.43 13.84 14.15
C ASN A 116 7.02 14.06 13.59
N ASP A 117 6.01 13.48 14.23
CA ASP A 117 4.60 13.60 13.83
C ASP A 117 4.04 15.03 14.03
N ASP A 118 4.73 15.88 14.81
CA ASP A 118 4.29 17.22 15.22
C ASP A 118 4.50 18.33 14.16
N GLU A 119 5.30 18.09 13.11
CA GLU A 119 5.52 19.08 12.03
C GLU A 119 4.57 18.90 10.84
N CYS A 120 3.64 17.94 10.91
CA CYS A 120 2.62 17.80 9.88
C CYS A 120 1.69 19.02 9.94
N PRO A 121 1.63 19.87 8.89
CA PRO A 121 0.70 20.98 8.88
C PRO A 121 -0.72 20.42 8.97
N VAL A 122 -1.42 20.75 10.05
CA VAL A 122 -2.87 20.58 10.12
C VAL A 122 -3.49 21.61 9.17
N ILE A 123 -4.07 21.11 8.08
CA ILE A 123 -4.86 21.90 7.12
C ILE A 123 -6.26 22.20 7.66
#